data_AF-A0A397J158-F1
#
_entry.id   AF-A0A397J158-F1
#
_cell.length_a   1.000
_cell.length_b   1.000
_cell.length_c   1.000
_cell.angle_alpha   90.00
_cell.angle_beta   90.00
_cell.angle_gamma   90.00
#
_symmetry.space_group_name_H-M   'P 1'
#
loop_
_entity.id
_entity.type
_entity.pdbx_description
1 polymer ?
#
loop_
_entity_poly.entity_id
_entity_poly.type
_entity_poly.pdbx_seq_one_letter_code
_entity_poly.pdbx_strand_id
1 'polypeptide(L)'
;MSILNTVSYTWTTYRKLGNFPINSEHNANILPNGVIVYIGGIEQVFYGATFTLVNMHKIKLFNTNTLEWSRKNATGVEIDLRLYFSSVLSEL
;
A
#
# COMPACT_ATOMS: atom_id res chain seq x y z
N MET A 1 7.40 8.03 0.04
CA MET A 1 6.06 8.43 -0.46
C MET A 1 6.11 9.89 -0.83
N SER A 2 5.47 10.29 -1.93
CA SER A 2 5.33 11.70 -2.31
C SER A 2 3.97 12.22 -1.87
N ILE A 3 3.93 13.38 -1.23
CA ILE A 3 2.70 14.02 -0.76
C ILE A 3 2.53 15.32 -1.54
N LEU A 4 1.38 15.47 -2.20
CA LEU A 4 1.00 16.71 -2.88
C LEU A 4 0.20 17.58 -1.92
N ASN A 5 0.70 18.78 -1.61
CA ASN A 5 -0.13 19.82 -1.03
C ASN A 5 -1.00 20.42 -2.16
N THR A 6 -2.32 20.28 -2.06
CA THR A 6 -3.26 20.72 -3.10
C THR A 6 -3.59 22.22 -3.05
N VAL A 7 -3.20 22.92 -1.98
CA VAL A 7 -3.36 24.38 -1.86
C VAL A 7 -2.18 25.07 -2.55
N SER A 8 -0.95 24.63 -2.27
CA SER A 8 0.27 25.21 -2.84
C SER A 8 0.77 24.52 -4.10
N TYR A 9 0.17 23.40 -4.50
CA TYR A 9 0.61 22.54 -5.60
C TYR A 9 2.09 22.12 -5.51
N THR A 10 2.57 21.88 -4.29
CA THR A 10 3.95 21.47 -4.04
C THR A 10 4.05 20.00 -3.62
N TRP A 11 5.02 19.30 -4.20
CA TRP A 11 5.37 17.94 -3.79
C TRP A 11 6.38 17.96 -2.65
N THR A 12 6.11 17.17 -1.63
CA THR A 12 7.08 16.88 -0.56
C THR A 12 7.36 15.39 -0.53
N THR A 13 8.62 15.02 -0.28
CA THR A 13 9.00 13.61 -0.17
C THR A 13 9.09 13.24 1.30
N TYR A 14 8.24 12.30 1.72
CA TYR A 14 8.40 11.63 3.00
C TYR A 14 9.32 10.42 2.84
N ARG A 15 10.48 10.47 3.51
CA ARG A 15 11.44 9.35 3.64
C ARG A 15 11.46 8.89 5.09
N LYS A 16 10.84 7.75 5.40
CA LYS A 16 11.13 6.99 6.63
C LYS A 16 12.22 5.97 6.29
N LEU A 17 13.31 5.96 7.04
CA LEU A 17 14.37 4.95 6.95
C LEU A 17 13.80 3.63 7.48
N GLY A 18 13.49 2.70 6.57
CA GLY A 18 12.94 1.39 6.91
C GLY A 18 12.50 0.69 5.63
N ASN A 19 13.13 -0.44 5.34
CA ASN A 19 12.94 -1.25 4.13
C ASN A 19 11.51 -1.77 4.02
N PHE A 20 10.59 -0.97 3.50
CA PHE A 20 9.37 -1.51 2.92
C PHE A 20 9.62 -1.74 1.44
N PRO A 21 9.37 -2.96 0.94
CA PRO A 21 9.72 -3.32 -0.42
C PRO A 21 8.97 -2.38 -1.38
N ILE A 22 9.71 -1.91 -2.38
CA ILE A 22 9.18 -1.13 -3.49
C ILE A 22 8.02 -1.93 -4.05
N ASN A 23 6.83 -1.40 -3.85
CA ASN A 23 5.60 -2.03 -4.27
C ASN A 23 4.98 -1.14 -5.33
N SER A 24 4.75 -1.72 -6.50
CA SER A 24 4.08 -1.07 -7.62
C SER A 24 2.85 -1.86 -7.99
N GLU A 25 1.94 -1.22 -8.72
CA GLU A 25 0.78 -1.89 -9.33
C GLU A 25 -0.24 -2.44 -8.31
N HIS A 26 -0.10 -2.04 -7.04
CA HIS A 26 -1.08 -2.25 -5.99
C HIS A 26 -2.29 -1.34 -6.19
N ASN A 27 -3.40 -1.71 -5.55
CA ASN A 27 -4.48 -0.78 -5.29
C ASN A 27 -4.27 -0.07 -3.94
N ALA A 28 -4.66 1.19 -3.86
CA ALA A 28 -4.66 1.99 -2.65
C ALA A 28 -6.04 2.63 -2.42
N ASN A 29 -6.60 2.43 -1.22
CA ASN A 29 -7.84 3.06 -0.78
C ASN A 29 -7.61 3.81 0.54
N ILE A 30 -8.23 4.97 0.72
CA ILE A 30 -8.18 5.73 1.98
C ILE A 30 -9.43 5.46 2.81
N LEU A 31 -9.25 5.16 4.10
CA LEU A 31 -10.33 5.04 5.08
C LEU A 31 -10.67 6.40 5.70
N PRO A 32 -11.89 6.59 6.26
CA PRO A 32 -12.29 7.84 6.90
C PRO A 32 -11.36 8.29 8.05
N ASN A 33 -10.67 7.34 8.70
CA ASN A 33 -9.72 7.61 9.78
C ASN A 33 -8.32 8.05 9.31
N GLY A 34 -8.12 8.24 7.99
CA GLY A 34 -6.83 8.65 7.42
C GLY A 34 -5.83 7.50 7.24
N VAL A 35 -6.24 6.24 7.39
CA VAL A 35 -5.37 5.10 7.04
C VAL A 35 -5.53 4.78 5.55
N ILE A 36 -4.41 4.71 4.83
CA ILE A 36 -4.36 4.20 3.46
C ILE A 36 -4.11 2.69 3.52
N VAL A 37 -4.97 1.93 2.85
CA VAL A 37 -4.93 0.48 2.71
C VAL A 37 -4.36 0.13 1.34
N TYR A 38 -3.31 -0.68 1.34
CA TYR A 38 -2.62 -1.14 0.14
C TYR A 38 -2.81 -2.65 -0.03
N ILE A 39 -3.27 -3.05 -1.22
CA ILE A 39 -3.64 -4.45 -1.52
C ILE A 39 -3.05 -4.86 -2.88
N GLY A 40 -2.50 -6.07 -2.94
CA GLY A 40 -1.97 -6.67 -4.17
C GLY A 40 -0.73 -5.96 -4.72
N GLY A 41 -0.57 -6.04 -6.04
CA GLY A 41 0.59 -5.52 -6.76
C GLY A 41 1.78 -6.47 -6.73
N ILE A 42 2.95 -5.91 -7.01
CA ILE A 42 4.22 -6.63 -6.98
C ILE A 42 5.12 -6.10 -5.89
N GLU A 43 6.04 -6.93 -5.39
CA GLU A 43 7.08 -6.48 -4.49
C GLU A 43 8.44 -7.06 -4.86
N GLN A 44 9.48 -6.24 -4.70
CA GLN A 44 10.84 -6.66 -4.95
C GLN A 44 11.31 -7.63 -3.84
N VAL A 45 11.70 -8.83 -4.24
CA VAL A 45 12.16 -9.89 -3.32
C VAL A 45 13.68 -9.95 -3.20
N PHE A 46 14.43 -9.57 -4.24
CA PHE A 46 15.89 -9.55 -4.24
C PHE A 46 16.46 -8.32 -4.94
N TYR A 47 17.65 -7.90 -4.53
CA TYR A 47 18.42 -6.86 -5.21
C TYR A 47 18.80 -7.37 -6.61
N GLY A 48 18.38 -6.65 -7.66
CA GLY A 48 18.48 -7.12 -9.06
C GLY A 48 17.15 -7.27 -9.79
N ALA A 49 16.07 -6.65 -9.29
CA ALA A 49 14.76 -6.52 -9.95
C ALA A 49 13.95 -7.82 -10.11
N THR A 50 14.15 -8.81 -9.24
CA THR A 50 13.20 -9.91 -9.12
C THR A 50 11.97 -9.44 -8.35
N PHE A 51 10.81 -9.50 -9.01
CA PHE A 51 9.51 -9.15 -8.42
C PHE A 51 8.65 -10.39 -8.22
N THR A 52 7.87 -10.41 -7.16
CA THR A 52 6.82 -11.40 -6.93
C THR A 52 5.48 -10.70 -6.77
N LEU A 53 4.40 -11.39 -7.13
CA LEU A 53 3.06 -10.95 -6.81
C LEU A 53 2.83 -11.01 -5.30
N VAL A 54 2.14 -9.99 -4.78
CA VAL A 54 1.80 -9.88 -3.36
C VAL A 54 0.55 -10.69 -3.07
N ASN A 55 0.64 -11.54 -2.05
CA ASN A 55 -0.52 -12.29 -1.54
C ASN A 55 -1.63 -11.33 -1.08
N MET A 56 -2.86 -11.54 -1.56
CA MET A 56 -4.01 -10.67 -1.29
C MET A 56 -4.42 -10.62 0.20
N HIS A 57 -3.99 -11.58 1.02
CA HIS A 57 -4.16 -11.51 2.47
C HIS A 57 -3.13 -10.61 3.16
N LYS A 58 -2.04 -10.23 2.51
CA LYS A 58 -1.03 -9.32 3.08
C LYS A 58 -1.45 -7.87 2.85
N ILE A 59 -2.09 -7.29 3.86
CA ILE A 59 -2.55 -5.90 3.82
C ILE A 59 -1.46 -5.00 4.41
N LYS A 60 -1.02 -4.00 3.65
CA LYS A 60 -0.13 -2.95 4.13
C LYS A 60 -0.98 -1.71 4.46
N LEU A 61 -0.69 -1.08 5.59
CA LEU A 61 -1.42 0.07 6.09
C LEU A 61 -0.46 1.23 6.28
N PHE A 62 -0.85 2.43 5.86
CA PHE A 62 -0.13 3.66 6.15
C PHE A 62 -1.04 4.63 6.88
N ASN A 63 -0.70 4.96 8.12
CA ASN A 63 -1.44 5.95 8.90
C ASN A 63 -0.91 7.35 8.55
N THR A 64 -1.75 8.21 7.95
CA THR A 64 -1.33 9.56 7.54
C THR A 64 -1.17 10.54 8.70
N ASN A 65 -1.76 10.25 9.87
CA ASN A 65 -1.67 11.11 11.05
C ASN A 65 -0.35 10.89 11.80
N THR A 66 0.09 9.63 11.89
CA THR A 66 1.34 9.27 12.57
C THR A 66 2.52 9.08 11.62
N LEU A 67 2.25 9.02 10.31
CA LEU A 67 3.22 8.73 9.24
C LEU A 67 3.90 7.37 9.44
N GLU A 68 3.13 6.38 9.89
CA GLU A 68 3.64 5.06 10.22
C GLU A 68 3.04 3.97 9.35
N TRP A 69 3.89 3.03 8.96
CA TRP A 69 3.51 1.81 8.28
C TRP A 69 3.19 0.71 9.29
N SER A 70 2.16 -0.08 9.01
CA SER A 70 1.91 -1.35 9.68
C SER A 70 1.44 -2.40 8.68
N ARG A 71 1.33 -3.65 9.13
CA ARG A 71 0.89 -4.78 8.31
C ARG A 71 -0.18 -5.57 9.04
N LYS A 72 -1.13 -6.10 8.29
CA LYS A 72 -2.19 -6.98 8.79
C LYS A 72 -2.40 -8.13 7.83
N ASN A 73 -2.75 -9.30 8.36
CA ASN A 73 -3.21 -10.42 7.55
C ASN A 73 -4.74 -10.40 7.52
N ALA A 74 -5.32 -10.40 6.32
CA ALA A 74 -6.74 -10.67 6.14
C ALA A 74 -7.04 -12.16 6.35
N THR A 75 -8.30 -12.48 6.59
CA THR A 75 -8.81 -13.85 6.75
C THR A 75 -10.01 -14.06 5.81
N GLY A 76 -10.44 -15.32 5.68
CA GLY A 76 -11.57 -15.69 4.83
C GLY A 76 -11.12 -16.36 3.53
N VAL A 77 -11.87 -16.12 2.45
CA VAL A 77 -11.68 -16.77 1.15
C VAL A 77 -10.31 -16.43 0.56
N GLU A 78 -9.69 -17.42 -0.08
CA GLU A 78 -8.46 -17.22 -0.84
C GLU A 78 -8.76 -16.47 -2.14
N ILE A 79 -8.03 -15.40 -2.37
CA ILE A 79 -8.19 -14.55 -3.54
C ILE A 79 -6.90 -14.66 -4.35
N ASP A 80 -7.05 -15.00 -5.63
CA ASP A 80 -5.93 -15.01 -6.57
C ASP A 80 -5.14 -13.70 -6.53
N LEU A 81 -3.83 -13.80 -6.74
CA LEU A 81 -2.89 -12.68 -6.78
C LEU A 81 -3.24 -11.71 -7.93
N ARG A 82 -3.19 -10.39 -7.69
CA ARG A 82 -3.65 -9.38 -8.67
C ARG A 82 -2.76 -8.14 -8.73
N LEU A 83 -2.68 -7.58 -9.94
CA LEU A 83 -2.12 -6.28 -10.28
C LEU A 83 -3.06 -5.58 -11.28
N TYR A 84 -2.95 -4.25 -11.41
CA TYR A 84 -3.81 -3.43 -12.29
C TYR A 84 -5.33 -3.60 -12.08
N PHE A 85 -5.75 -3.74 -10.83
CA PHE A 85 -7.16 -3.95 -10.46
C PHE A 85 -7.73 -2.76 -9.69
N SER A 86 -9.06 -2.68 -9.65
CA SER A 86 -9.81 -1.75 -8.78
C SER A 86 -10.36 -2.49 -7.56
N SER A 87 -10.43 -1.81 -6.41
CA SER A 87 -11.05 -2.35 -5.19
C SER A 87 -12.07 -1.40 -4.59
N VAL A 88 -13.02 -1.99 -3.86
CA VAL A 88 -14.01 -1.31 -3.03
C VAL A 88 -13.85 -1.83 -1.62
N LEU A 89 -13.81 -0.92 -0.64
CA LEU A 89 -13.82 -1.27 0.78
C LEU A 89 -15.21 -1.03 1.35
N SER A 90 -15.63 -1.90 2.27
CA SER A 90 -16.89 -1.77 3.01
C SER A 90 -16.60 -1.94 4.49
N GLU A 91 -17.12 -1.02 5.31
CA GLU A 91 -17.17 -1.14 6.77
C GLU A 91 -18.61 -1.56 7.09
N LEU A 92 -18.81 -2.85 7.37
CA LEU A 92 -20.10 -3.40 7.82
C LEU A 92 -20.13 -3.51 9.34
#